data_AF-A0A3N2RCD3-F1
#
_entry.id   AF-A0A3N2RCD3-F1
#
_cell.length_a   1.000
_cell.length_b   1.000
_cell.length_c   1.000
_cell.angle_alpha   90.00
_cell.angle_beta   90.00
_cell.angle_gamma   90.00
#
_symmetry.space_group_name_H-M   'P 1'
#
loop_
_entity.id
_entity.type
_entity.pdbx_description
1 polymer ?
#
loop_
_entity_poly.entity_id
_entity_poly.type
_entity_poly.pdbx_seq_one_letter_code
_entity_poly.pdbx_strand_id
1 'polypeptide(L)'
;MRSALRRRLLQAARTDALAALDGDTWRSRCLHCRRALALRADGEALGSTSLEHVVPRAWFGRRAAAALTARVGDDADDPRNLALACAPCNHGKGCSHDARGPGDERAREVVAALLDARLARWREPAQD
;
A
#
# COMPACT_ATOMS: atom_id res chain seq x y z
N MET A 1 -15.14 -10.94 -2.01
CA MET A 1 -13.76 -10.47 -2.29
C MET A 1 -12.83 -11.66 -2.53
N ARG A 2 -11.90 -11.60 -3.50
CA ARG A 2 -10.98 -12.71 -3.80
C ARG A 2 -10.02 -13.00 -2.64
N SER A 3 -9.73 -14.27 -2.37
CA SER A 3 -8.84 -14.69 -1.26
C SER A 3 -7.44 -14.07 -1.32
N ALA A 4 -6.89 -13.87 -2.53
CA ALA A 4 -5.60 -13.20 -2.70
C ALA A 4 -5.61 -11.73 -2.22
N LEU A 5 -6.72 -11.01 -2.45
CA LEU A 5 -6.85 -9.62 -1.98
C LEU A 5 -6.97 -9.55 -0.46
N ARG A 6 -7.75 -10.46 0.15
CA ARG A 6 -7.83 -10.57 1.62
C ARG A 6 -6.46 -10.78 2.26
N ARG A 7 -5.67 -11.72 1.71
CA ARG A 7 -4.29 -11.97 2.20
C ARG A 7 -3.40 -10.73 2.11
N ARG A 8 -3.43 -10.01 0.98
CA ARG A 8 -2.62 -8.80 0.79
C ARG A 8 -3.05 -7.66 1.72
N LEU A 9 -4.35 -7.48 1.95
CA LEU A 9 -4.86 -6.52 2.93
C LEU A 9 -4.36 -6.86 4.35
N LEU A 10 -4.37 -8.14 4.73
CA LEU A 10 -3.80 -8.58 6.01
C LEU A 10 -2.30 -8.36 6.10
N GLN A 11 -1.54 -8.63 5.03
CA GLN A 11 -0.11 -8.36 4.98
C GLN A 11 0.19 -6.87 5.19
N ALA A 12 -0.56 -6.00 4.50
CA ALA A 12 -0.46 -4.55 4.66
C ALA A 12 -0.77 -4.11 6.11
N ALA A 13 -1.82 -4.66 6.72
CA ALA A 13 -2.16 -4.37 8.12
C ALA A 13 -1.10 -4.87 9.10
N ARG A 14 -0.66 -6.13 8.99
CA ARG A 14 0.30 -6.76 9.91
C ARG A 14 1.65 -6.04 9.93
N THR A 15 2.06 -5.48 8.80
CA THR A 15 3.36 -4.79 8.62
C THR A 15 3.26 -3.26 8.64
N ASP A 16 2.12 -2.71 9.05
CA ASP A 16 1.93 -1.28 9.33
C ASP A 16 2.02 -1.04 10.85
N ALA A 17 2.99 -0.24 11.27
CA ALA A 17 3.23 0.10 12.66
C ALA A 17 2.07 0.86 13.32
N LEU A 18 1.19 1.48 12.52
CA LEU A 18 -0.02 2.14 13.02
C LEU A 18 -1.21 1.20 13.14
N ALA A 19 -1.10 -0.02 12.63
CA ALA A 19 -2.17 -0.99 12.68
C ALA A 19 -2.19 -1.71 14.03
N ALA A 20 -3.37 -1.75 14.63
CA ALA A 20 -3.66 -2.50 15.85
C ALA A 20 -4.86 -3.43 15.60
N LEU A 21 -4.78 -4.64 16.16
CA LEU A 21 -5.90 -5.58 16.19
C LEU A 21 -6.68 -5.37 17.49
N ASP A 22 -7.98 -5.10 17.34
CA ASP A 22 -8.94 -4.90 18.43
C ASP A 22 -10.08 -5.91 18.24
N GLY A 23 -10.07 -6.96 19.06
CA GLY A 23 -10.93 -8.13 18.86
C GLY A 23 -10.66 -8.79 17.51
N ASP A 24 -11.68 -8.79 16.64
CA ASP A 24 -11.62 -9.35 15.29
C ASP A 24 -11.34 -8.31 14.20
N THR A 25 -11.02 -7.08 14.58
CA THR A 25 -10.94 -5.95 13.64
C THR A 25 -9.58 -5.27 13.72
N TRP A 26 -8.85 -5.24 12.61
CA TRP A 26 -7.69 -4.38 12.43
C TRP A 26 -8.14 -2.94 12.19
N ARG A 27 -7.48 -2.00 12.85
CA ARG A 27 -7.65 -0.56 12.66
C ARG A 27 -6.31 0.07 12.29
N SER A 28 -6.30 0.92 11.26
CA SER A 28 -5.13 1.73 10.87
C SER A 28 -5.60 3.05 10.25
N ARG A 29 -4.71 3.76 9.55
CA ARG A 29 -4.94 5.04 8.90
C ARG A 29 -4.48 5.00 7.45
N CYS A 30 -5.29 5.56 6.55
CA CYS A 30 -4.95 5.71 5.13
C CYS A 30 -3.54 6.26 4.95
N LEU A 31 -2.77 5.65 4.03
CA LEU A 31 -1.42 6.09 3.73
C LEU A 31 -1.39 7.57 3.29
N HIS A 32 -2.36 7.98 2.47
CA HIS A 32 -2.45 9.32 1.87
C HIS A 32 -3.02 10.38 2.81
N CYS A 33 -4.24 10.16 3.31
CA CYS A 33 -5.03 11.21 3.97
C CYS A 33 -5.24 10.98 5.46
N ARG A 34 -4.65 9.92 6.03
CA ARG A 34 -4.74 9.57 7.46
C ARG A 34 -6.15 9.30 7.99
N ARG A 35 -7.18 9.23 7.12
CA ARG A 35 -8.53 8.78 7.50
C ARG A 35 -8.48 7.39 8.18
N ALA A 36 -9.32 7.16 9.19
CA ALA A 36 -9.48 5.86 9.82
C ALA A 36 -9.87 4.77 8.80
N LEU A 37 -9.21 3.63 8.86
CA LEU A 37 -9.50 2.45 8.04
C LEU A 37 -9.64 1.23 8.95
N ALA A 38 -10.40 0.25 8.47
CA ALA A 38 -10.59 -1.01 9.17
C ALA A 38 -10.75 -2.17 8.21
N LEU A 39 -10.32 -3.35 8.65
CA LEU A 39 -10.61 -4.63 8.02
C LEU A 39 -10.77 -5.69 9.11
N ARG A 40 -11.51 -6.76 8.83
CA ARG A 40 -11.62 -7.92 9.72
C ARG A 40 -10.32 -8.72 9.76
N ALA A 41 -10.15 -9.53 10.79
CA ALA A 41 -9.00 -10.42 10.99
C ALA A 41 -8.82 -11.46 9.86
N ASP A 42 -9.87 -11.73 9.08
CA ASP A 42 -9.83 -12.58 7.88
C ASP A 42 -9.43 -11.83 6.59
N GLY A 43 -9.19 -10.52 6.66
CA GLY A 43 -8.83 -9.67 5.54
C GLY A 43 -10.01 -9.01 4.83
N GLU A 44 -11.23 -9.16 5.33
CA GLU A 44 -12.38 -8.46 4.78
C GLU A 44 -12.31 -6.94 5.04
N ALA A 45 -12.20 -6.15 3.98
CA ALA A 45 -12.19 -4.69 4.06
C ALA A 45 -13.53 -4.17 4.59
N LEU A 46 -13.47 -3.24 5.55
CA LEU A 46 -14.64 -2.56 6.08
C LEU A 46 -14.70 -1.13 5.53
N GLY A 47 -15.91 -0.70 5.14
CA GLY A 47 -16.17 0.64 4.62
C GLY A 47 -15.36 0.93 3.35
N SER A 48 -14.61 2.04 3.37
CA SER A 48 -13.84 2.51 2.21
C SER A 48 -12.41 1.98 2.13
N THR A 49 -12.04 1.01 2.96
CA THR A 49 -10.68 0.45 2.99
C THR A 49 -10.35 -0.29 1.70
N SER A 50 -9.19 0.01 1.11
CA SER A 50 -8.67 -0.64 -0.09
C SER A 50 -7.18 -0.94 0.06
N LEU A 51 -6.69 -1.81 -0.82
CA LEU A 51 -5.27 -2.14 -0.93
C LEU A 51 -4.61 -1.18 -1.93
N GLU A 52 -3.54 -0.53 -1.51
CA GLU A 52 -2.69 0.31 -2.33
C GLU A 52 -1.38 -0.42 -2.66
N HIS A 53 -1.02 -0.43 -3.95
CA HIS A 53 0.35 -0.70 -4.38
C HIS A 53 1.07 0.65 -4.47
N VAL A 54 1.96 0.91 -3.52
CA VAL A 54 2.57 2.24 -3.37
C VAL A 54 3.34 2.63 -4.62
N VAL A 55 4.26 1.77 -5.05
CA VAL A 55 4.80 1.77 -6.41
C VAL A 55 3.84 0.98 -7.30
N PRO A 56 3.33 1.56 -8.39
CA PRO A 56 2.38 0.88 -9.27
C PRO A 56 2.98 -0.39 -9.88
N ARG A 57 2.19 -1.47 -9.94
CA ARG A 57 2.64 -2.75 -10.52
C ARG A 57 3.19 -2.61 -11.95
N ALA A 58 2.60 -1.72 -12.75
CA ALA A 58 3.03 -1.46 -14.13
C ALA A 58 4.41 -0.79 -14.26
N TRP A 59 4.98 -0.29 -13.15
CA TRP A 59 6.29 0.35 -13.12
C TRP A 59 7.43 -0.64 -12.88
N PHE A 60 7.15 -1.84 -12.37
CA PHE A 60 8.15 -2.89 -12.19
C PHE A 60 8.74 -3.31 -13.54
N GLY A 61 10.07 -3.43 -13.60
CA GLY A 61 10.83 -3.67 -14.84
C GLY A 61 11.03 -2.43 -15.73
N ARG A 62 10.48 -1.26 -15.39
CA ARG A 62 10.73 -0.02 -16.13
C ARG A 62 12.00 0.66 -15.62
N ARG A 63 12.94 0.95 -16.53
CA ARG A 63 14.21 1.63 -16.19
C ARG A 63 14.01 2.94 -15.40
N ALA A 64 13.01 3.74 -15.76
CA ALA A 64 12.73 5.00 -15.09
C ALA A 64 12.22 4.85 -13.63
N ALA A 65 11.74 3.66 -13.25
CA ALA A 65 11.28 3.34 -11.89
C ALA A 65 12.24 2.44 -11.10
N ALA A 66 13.41 2.11 -11.66
CA ALA A 66 14.35 1.15 -11.07
C ALA A 66 14.75 1.53 -9.64
N ALA A 67 15.03 2.81 -9.39
CA ALA A 67 15.39 3.30 -8.06
C ALA A 67 14.27 3.14 -7.02
N LEU A 68 13.00 3.28 -7.44
CA LEU A 68 11.85 3.11 -6.53
C LEU A 68 11.57 1.64 -6.26
N THR A 69 11.57 0.82 -7.29
CA THR A 69 11.27 -0.63 -7.19
C THR A 69 12.36 -1.38 -6.42
N ALA A 70 13.63 -1.01 -6.57
CA ALA A 70 14.73 -1.60 -5.81
C ALA A 70 14.56 -1.50 -4.27
N ARG A 71 13.78 -0.53 -3.78
CA ARG A 71 13.51 -0.37 -2.33
C ARG A 71 12.57 -1.43 -1.76
N VAL A 72 11.81 -2.10 -2.61
CA VAL A 72 10.84 -3.14 -2.25
C VAL A 72 11.14 -4.48 -2.93
N GLY A 73 12.18 -4.56 -3.75
CA GLY A 73 12.56 -5.75 -4.51
C GLY A 73 11.81 -5.88 -5.84
N ASP A 74 11.91 -7.04 -6.48
CA ASP A 74 11.32 -7.30 -7.80
C ASP A 74 9.86 -7.77 -7.75
N ASP A 75 9.34 -8.10 -6.57
CA ASP A 75 7.94 -8.49 -6.40
C ASP A 75 7.08 -7.26 -6.13
N ALA A 76 6.18 -6.95 -7.07
CA ALA A 76 5.24 -5.86 -6.91
C ALA A 76 4.24 -6.06 -5.76
N ASP A 77 4.02 -7.31 -5.33
CA ASP A 77 3.19 -7.66 -4.17
C ASP A 77 3.99 -7.80 -2.87
N ASP A 78 5.27 -7.42 -2.83
CA ASP A 78 6.08 -7.38 -1.60
C ASP A 78 5.35 -6.54 -0.52
N PRO A 79 5.22 -7.01 0.73
CA PRO A 79 4.49 -6.28 1.76
C PRO A 79 4.99 -4.85 2.01
N ARG A 80 6.26 -4.54 1.73
CA ARG A 80 6.82 -3.19 1.80
C ARG A 80 6.23 -2.26 0.75
N ASN A 81 5.71 -2.82 -0.36
CA ASN A 81 4.99 -2.10 -1.40
C ASN A 81 3.45 -2.08 -1.20
N LEU A 82 2.94 -2.79 -0.20
CA LEU A 82 1.50 -2.87 0.08
C LEU A 82 1.10 -1.95 1.24
N ALA A 83 0.04 -1.17 1.07
CA ALA A 83 -0.49 -0.30 2.12
C ALA A 83 -2.02 -0.29 2.17
N LEU A 84 -2.58 0.13 3.31
CA LEU A 84 -4.00 0.44 3.41
C LEU A 84 -4.27 1.89 2.97
N ALA A 85 -5.23 2.07 2.08
CA ALA A 85 -5.71 3.37 1.64
C ALA A 85 -7.25 3.42 1.68
N CYS A 86 -7.82 4.63 1.64
CA CYS A 86 -9.24 4.76 1.34
C CYS A 86 -9.44 4.71 -0.18
N ALA A 87 -10.56 4.15 -0.63
CA ALA A 87 -10.91 4.02 -2.04
C ALA A 87 -10.80 5.33 -2.83
N PRO A 88 -11.22 6.52 -2.31
CA PRO A 88 -11.04 7.79 -3.02
C PRO A 88 -9.58 8.17 -3.28
N CYS A 89 -8.70 8.00 -2.29
CA CYS A 89 -7.28 8.32 -2.46
C CYS A 89 -6.59 7.36 -3.43
N ASN A 90 -6.86 6.06 -3.29
CA ASN A 90 -6.32 5.04 -4.19
C ASN A 90 -6.77 5.29 -5.64
N HIS A 91 -8.07 5.50 -5.87
CA HIS A 91 -8.59 5.85 -7.19
C HIS A 91 -7.97 7.14 -7.73
N GLY A 92 -7.87 8.18 -6.90
CA GLY A 92 -7.27 9.46 -7.29
C GLY A 92 -5.80 9.32 -7.72
N LYS A 93 -4.98 8.53 -7.01
CA LYS A 93 -3.61 8.22 -7.41
C LYS A 93 -3.58 7.43 -8.73
N GLY A 94 -4.44 6.41 -8.87
CA GLY A 94 -4.58 5.61 -10.08
C GLY A 94 -4.87 6.46 -11.33
N CYS A 95 -5.82 7.39 -11.25
CA CYS A 95 -6.21 8.26 -12.36
C CYS A 95 -5.23 9.42 -12.63
N SER A 96 -4.22 9.63 -11.78
CA SER A 96 -3.29 10.75 -11.90
C SER A 96 -1.85 10.26 -12.03
N HIS A 97 -1.15 10.10 -10.91
CA HIS A 97 0.28 9.80 -10.87
C HIS A 97 0.60 8.45 -11.52
N ASP A 98 -0.23 7.43 -11.27
CA ASP A 98 0.02 6.10 -11.82
C ASP A 98 -0.16 6.09 -13.34
N ALA A 99 -1.20 6.79 -13.83
CA ALA A 99 -1.52 6.91 -15.25
C ALA A 99 -0.47 7.70 -16.05
N ARG A 100 0.18 8.72 -15.44
CA ARG A 100 1.29 9.46 -16.07
C ARG A 100 2.54 8.61 -16.25
N GLY A 101 2.69 7.57 -15.42
CA GLY A 101 3.78 6.61 -15.54
C GLY A 101 5.13 7.11 -15.02
N PRO A 102 6.16 6.24 -15.04
CA PRO A 102 7.44 6.53 -14.39
C PRO A 102 8.32 7.51 -15.17
N GLY A 103 7.96 7.89 -16.40
CA GLY A 103 8.64 8.94 -17.15
C GLY A 103 8.36 10.35 -16.62
N ASP A 104 7.22 10.53 -15.95
CA ASP A 104 6.82 11.81 -15.37
C ASP A 104 7.54 12.03 -14.03
N GLU A 105 8.25 13.15 -13.91
CA GLU A 105 9.02 13.50 -12.71
C GLU A 105 8.12 13.69 -11.50
N ARG A 106 7.01 14.40 -11.66
CA ARG A 106 6.08 14.69 -10.57
C ARG A 106 5.41 13.41 -10.05
N ALA A 107 5.07 12.48 -10.93
CA ALA A 107 4.55 11.17 -10.55
C ALA A 107 5.58 10.40 -9.72
N ARG A 108 6.85 10.38 -10.14
CA ARG A 108 7.92 9.73 -9.38
C ARG A 108 8.11 10.34 -7.99
N GLU A 109 8.11 11.67 -7.87
CA GLU A 109 8.21 12.35 -6.57
C GLU A 109 7.07 11.97 -5.61
N VAL A 110 5.84 11.96 -6.11
CA VAL A 110 4.67 11.61 -5.28
C VAL A 110 4.74 10.15 -4.83
N VAL A 111 5.07 9.24 -5.74
CA VAL A 111 5.27 7.82 -5.39
C VAL A 111 6.44 7.65 -4.42
N ALA A 112 7.53 8.39 -4.59
CA ALA A 112 8.67 8.37 -3.67
C ALA A 112 8.25 8.78 -2.25
N ALA A 113 7.53 9.90 -2.11
CA ALA A 113 7.05 10.38 -0.81
C ALA A 113 6.07 9.40 -0.14
N LEU A 114 5.19 8.75 -0.93
CA LEU A 114 4.29 7.71 -0.41
C LEU A 114 5.06 6.46 0.03
N LEU A 115 6.11 6.09 -0.71
CA LEU A 115 6.97 4.97 -0.36
C LEU A 115 7.77 5.26 0.90
N ASP A 116 8.30 6.47 1.05
CA ASP A 116 8.93 6.93 2.29
C ASP A 116 7.96 6.81 3.47
N ALA A 117 6.72 7.30 3.31
CA ALA A 117 5.69 7.18 4.34
C ALA A 117 5.32 5.72 4.67
N ARG A 118 5.31 4.83 3.67
CA ARG A 118 5.03 3.41 3.88
C ARG A 118 6.15 2.71 4.63
N LEU A 119 7.40 2.96 4.24
CA LEU A 119 8.57 2.36 4.87
C LEU A 119 8.83 2.93 6.26
N ALA A 120 8.50 4.20 6.51
CA ALA A 120 8.52 4.77 7.86
C ALA A 120 7.49 4.11 8.82
N ARG A 121 6.42 3.53 8.27
CA ARG A 121 5.45 2.73 9.02
C ARG A 121 5.75 1.23 8.98
N TRP A 122 6.88 0.81 8.43
CA TRP A 122 7.20 -0.61 8.37
C TRP A 122 7.36 -1.17 9.78
N ARG A 123 6.74 -2.33 10.00
CA ARG A 123 6.96 -3.19 11.17
C ARG A 123 7.20 -4.58 10.65
N GLU A 124 8.20 -5.27 11.20
CA GLU A 124 8.45 -6.64 10.80
C GLU A 124 7.25 -7.53 11.09
N PRO A 125 6.88 -8.43 10.16
CA PRO A 125 5.87 -9.43 10.44
C PRO A 125 6.38 -10.32 11.57
N ALA A 126 5.48 -10.64 12.51
CA ALA A 126 5.78 -11.64 13.52
C ALA A 126 6.23 -12.93 12.80
N GLN A 127 7.34 -13.50 13.26
CA GLN A 127 7.73 -14.85 12.86
C GLN A 127 6.70 -15.78 13.52
N ASP A 128 5.80 -16.35 12.74
CA ASP A 128 4.87 -17.39 13.20
C ASP A 128 5.65 -18.69 13.47
#